data_AF-A0A0G1YRP8-F1
#
_entry.id   AF-A0A0G1YRP8-F1
#
_cell.length_a   1.000
_cell.length_b   1.000
_cell.length_c   1.000
_cell.angle_alpha   90.00
_cell.angle_beta   90.00
_cell.angle_gamma   90.00
#
_symmetry.space_group_name_H-M   'P 1'
#
loop_
_entity.id
_entity.type
_entity.pdbx_description
1 polymer ?
#
loop_
_entity_poly.entity_id
_entity_poly.type
_entity_poly.pdbx_seq_one_letter_code
_entity_poly.pdbx_strand_id
1 'polypeptide(L)'
;MAKEKAKKATVNAPKTGGSSYRAEDITVLEGLEAVRRRPGMYIGTTGTSGLHHLIWEVFDNSRDEAMGGFANDIEVALLPGNRVRVADNGRGIPVDTH
;
A
#
# COMPACT_ATOMS: atom_id res chain seq x y z
N MET A 1 53.35 55.67 16.94
CA MET A 1 51.87 55.54 16.92
C MET A 1 51.48 54.81 15.63
N ALA A 2 51.35 53.48 15.67
CA ALA A 2 50.57 52.68 14.70
C ALA A 2 50.60 51.22 15.21
N LYS A 3 49.55 50.79 15.92
CA LYS A 3 49.38 49.40 16.32
C LYS A 3 48.49 48.72 15.28
N GLU A 4 49.06 47.79 14.53
CA GLU A 4 48.36 46.90 13.63
C GLU A 4 47.48 45.94 14.45
N LYS A 5 46.15 46.02 14.27
CA LYS A 5 45.20 45.15 14.95
C LYS A 5 45.00 43.87 14.13
N ALA A 6 45.49 42.75 14.66
CA ALA A 6 45.26 41.41 14.13
C ALA A 6 43.75 41.11 14.00
N LYS A 7 43.32 40.67 12.81
CA LYS A 7 41.99 40.10 12.56
C LYS A 7 41.84 38.81 13.36
N LYS A 8 40.92 38.79 14.33
CA LYS A 8 40.47 37.54 14.98
C LYS A 8 39.71 36.70 13.94
N ALA A 9 40.26 35.54 13.61
CA ALA A 9 39.57 34.50 12.87
C ALA A 9 38.35 34.03 13.67
N THR A 10 37.16 34.15 13.07
CA THR A 10 35.91 33.64 13.63
C THR A 10 35.94 32.12 13.48
N VAL A 11 36.09 31.41 14.59
CA VAL A 11 35.99 29.94 14.61
C VAL A 11 34.52 29.60 14.39
N ASN A 12 34.19 29.02 13.23
CA ASN A 12 32.88 28.44 12.97
C ASN A 12 32.68 27.24 13.91
N ALA A 13 31.82 27.40 14.91
CA ALA A 13 31.36 26.31 15.76
C ALA A 13 30.65 25.25 14.88
N PRO A 14 30.77 23.96 15.23
CA PRO A 14 30.08 22.91 14.49
C PRO A 14 28.57 23.13 14.61
N LYS A 15 27.87 23.22 13.47
CA LYS A 15 26.41 23.17 13.45
C LYS A 15 25.98 21.80 13.97
N THR A 16 25.58 21.73 15.23
CA THR A 16 24.85 20.58 15.76
C THR A 16 23.51 20.52 15.05
N GLY A 17 23.48 19.80 13.93
CA GLY A 17 22.27 19.47 13.19
C GLY A 17 21.40 18.55 14.03
N GLY A 18 20.65 19.14 14.95
CA GLY A 18 19.54 18.45 15.61
C GLY A 18 18.52 18.11 14.55
N SER A 19 18.40 16.83 14.22
CA SER A 19 17.28 16.30 13.44
C SER A 19 15.99 16.73 14.15
N SER A 20 15.22 17.63 13.55
CA SER A 20 13.93 18.06 14.10
C SER A 20 12.88 17.00 13.78
N TYR A 21 13.03 15.80 14.34
CA TYR A 21 11.97 14.80 14.32
C TYR A 21 10.94 15.16 15.39
N ARG A 22 9.73 15.51 14.96
CA ARG A 22 8.64 16.00 15.79
C ARG A 22 7.43 15.10 15.61
N ALA A 23 6.46 15.21 16.53
CA ALA A 23 5.23 14.42 16.46
C ALA A 23 4.46 14.64 15.15
N GLU A 24 4.58 15.83 14.54
CA GLU A 24 4.01 16.18 13.24
C GLU A 24 4.60 15.39 12.05
N ASP A 25 5.79 14.79 12.21
CA ASP A 25 6.42 13.94 11.19
C ASP A 25 5.89 12.49 11.19
N ILE A 26 5.06 12.13 12.18
CA ILE A 26 4.37 10.84 12.24
C ILE A 26 3.07 10.94 11.45
N THR A 27 2.95 10.11 10.42
CA THR A 27 1.71 9.99 9.64
C THR A 27 1.04 8.65 9.90
N VAL A 28 -0.25 8.70 10.25
CA VAL A 28 -1.14 7.53 10.29
C VAL A 28 -1.83 7.44 8.93
N LEU A 29 -1.79 6.26 8.31
CA LEU A 29 -2.47 5.99 7.04
C LEU A 29 -3.80 5.30 7.35
N GLU A 30 -4.91 5.89 6.92
CA GLU A 30 -6.25 5.38 7.23
C GLU A 30 -6.81 4.48 6.12
N GLY A 31 -7.61 3.49 6.51
CA GLY A 31 -8.28 2.58 5.57
C GLY A 31 -7.32 1.93 4.56
N LEU A 32 -7.58 2.14 3.27
CA LEU A 32 -6.82 1.54 2.18
C LEU A 32 -5.56 2.32 1.77
N GLU A 33 -5.24 3.43 2.43
CA GLU A 33 -4.05 4.22 2.10
C GLU A 33 -2.76 3.46 2.36
N ALA A 34 -2.68 2.71 3.45
CA ALA A 34 -1.52 1.87 3.76
C ALA A 34 -1.26 0.83 2.66
N VAL A 35 -2.33 0.21 2.14
CA VAL A 35 -2.27 -0.78 1.05
C VAL A 35 -1.74 -0.16 -0.22
N ARG A 36 -2.27 1.02 -0.60
CA ARG A 36 -1.83 1.74 -1.81
C ARG A 36 -0.40 2.25 -1.69
N ARG A 37 0.03 2.67 -0.50
CA ARG A 37 1.38 3.19 -0.27
C ARG A 37 2.43 2.08 -0.25
N ARG A 38 2.06 0.88 0.20
CA ARG A 38 2.98 -0.27 0.35
C ARG A 38 2.38 -1.56 -0.22
N PRO A 39 2.05 -1.62 -1.52
CA PRO A 39 1.31 -2.74 -2.11
C PRO A 39 2.06 -4.08 -2.00
N GLY A 40 3.39 -4.08 -2.05
CA GLY A 40 4.17 -5.31 -1.93
C GLY A 40 3.96 -6.08 -0.61
N MET A 41 3.53 -5.40 0.46
CA MET A 41 3.18 -6.07 1.72
C MET A 41 1.88 -6.89 1.62
N TYR A 42 0.99 -6.54 0.69
CA TYR A 42 -0.35 -7.11 0.57
C TYR A 42 -0.47 -8.06 -0.63
N ILE A 43 0.11 -7.69 -1.77
CA ILE A 43 0.02 -8.45 -3.03
C ILE A 43 1.39 -9.01 -3.47
N GLY A 44 2.39 -8.99 -2.60
CA GLY A 44 3.76 -9.47 -2.82
C GLY A 44 4.61 -8.54 -3.70
N THR A 45 4.14 -8.21 -4.90
CA THR A 45 4.85 -7.34 -5.87
C THR A 45 3.86 -6.55 -6.72
N THR A 46 4.33 -5.52 -7.42
CA THR A 46 3.55 -4.80 -8.45
C THR A 46 3.86 -5.26 -9.87
N GLY A 47 4.64 -6.33 -10.01
CA GLY A 47 4.89 -7.01 -11.30
C GLY A 47 3.74 -7.91 -11.75
N THR A 48 3.99 -8.72 -12.77
CA THR A 48 2.97 -9.59 -13.38
C THR A 48 2.37 -10.60 -12.42
N SER A 49 3.15 -11.16 -11.49
CA SER A 49 2.64 -12.09 -10.48
C SER A 49 1.67 -11.41 -9.52
N GLY A 50 2.00 -10.22 -9.03
CA GLY A 50 1.10 -9.43 -8.18
C GLY A 50 -0.16 -8.97 -8.90
N LEU A 51 -0.07 -8.68 -10.21
CA LEU A 51 -1.25 -8.40 -11.02
C LEU A 51 -2.20 -9.61 -11.10
N HIS A 52 -1.68 -10.83 -11.30
CA HIS A 52 -2.49 -12.04 -11.29
C HIS A 52 -3.00 -12.38 -9.89
N HIS A 53 -2.23 -12.04 -8.85
CA HIS A 53 -2.64 -12.19 -7.45
C HIS A 53 -3.96 -11.46 -7.16
N LEU A 54 -4.19 -10.28 -7.76
CA LEU A 54 -5.48 -9.59 -7.65
C LEU A 54 -6.66 -10.43 -8.17
N ILE A 55 -6.44 -11.26 -9.19
CA ILE A 55 -7.47 -12.15 -9.73
C ILE A 55 -7.67 -13.34 -8.79
N TRP A 56 -6.58 -13.90 -8.25
CA TRP A 56 -6.63 -15.00 -7.28
C TRP A 56 -7.42 -14.63 -6.04
N GLU A 57 -7.21 -13.45 -5.48
CA GLU A 57 -7.95 -13.01 -4.29
C GLU A 57 -9.47 -12.98 -4.51
N VAL A 58 -9.94 -12.61 -5.71
CA VAL A 58 -11.37 -12.65 -6.02
C VAL A 58 -11.84 -14.08 -6.27
N PHE A 59 -11.07 -14.86 -7.04
CA PHE A 59 -11.39 -16.26 -7.33
C PHE A 59 -11.40 -17.14 -6.08
N ASP A 60 -10.49 -16.93 -5.13
CA ASP A 60 -10.41 -17.73 -3.91
C ASP A 60 -11.64 -17.53 -3.03
N ASN A 61 -12.21 -16.33 -2.98
CA ASN A 61 -13.51 -16.10 -2.32
C ASN A 61 -14.65 -16.90 -2.99
N SER A 62 -14.69 -16.95 -4.33
CA SER A 62 -15.65 -17.80 -5.06
C SER A 62 -15.39 -19.29 -4.82
N ARG A 63 -14.11 -19.71 -4.76
CA ARG A 63 -13.70 -21.08 -4.46
C ARG A 63 -14.10 -21.49 -3.06
N ASP A 64 -14.05 -20.60 -2.08
CA ASP A 64 -14.50 -20.87 -0.71
C ASP A 64 -16.01 -21.16 -0.67
N GLU A 65 -16.83 -20.46 -1.46
CA GLU A 65 -18.26 -20.81 -1.62
C GLU A 65 -18.44 -22.22 -2.20
N ALA A 66 -17.62 -22.59 -3.20
CA ALA A 66 -17.66 -23.93 -3.78
C ALA A 66 -17.19 -25.01 -2.79
N MET A 67 -16.14 -24.75 -2.01
CA MET A 67 -15.67 -25.63 -0.94
C MET A 67 -16.70 -25.79 0.19
N GLY A 68 -17.48 -24.74 0.44
CA GLY A 68 -18.64 -24.79 1.35
C GLY A 68 -19.86 -25.53 0.78
N GLY A 69 -19.82 -25.95 -0.48
CA GLY A 69 -20.94 -26.61 -1.17
C GLY A 69 -22.05 -25.66 -1.63
N PHE A 70 -21.79 -24.35 -1.68
CA PHE A 70 -22.76 -23.32 -2.04
C PHE A 70 -22.65 -22.84 -3.48
N ALA A 71 -21.48 -23.00 -4.12
CA ALA A 71 -21.27 -22.72 -5.53
C ALA A 71 -20.87 -24.01 -6.28
N ASN A 72 -21.23 -24.10 -7.56
CA ASN A 72 -20.81 -25.18 -8.45
C ASN A 72 -20.34 -24.71 -9.83
N ASP A 73 -20.47 -23.41 -10.11
CA ASP A 73 -20.01 -22.77 -11.33
C ASP A 73 -19.28 -21.47 -10.95
N ILE A 74 -18.07 -21.31 -11.49
CA ILE A 74 -17.26 -20.10 -11.33
C ILE A 74 -16.72 -19.75 -12.72
N GLU A 75 -17.03 -18.54 -13.18
CA GLU A 75 -16.58 -18.02 -14.46
C GLU A 75 -15.49 -16.97 -14.25
N VAL A 76 -14.38 -17.10 -14.98
CA VAL A 76 -13.34 -16.06 -15.08
C VAL A 76 -13.28 -15.58 -16.53
N ALA A 77 -13.57 -14.30 -16.74
CA ALA A 77 -13.61 -13.68 -18.06
C ALA A 77 -12.61 -12.53 -18.19
N LEU A 78 -11.81 -12.56 -19.25
CA LEU A 78 -10.98 -11.43 -19.68
C LEU A 78 -11.82 -10.50 -20.56
N LEU A 79 -12.06 -9.28 -20.08
CA LEU A 79 -12.92 -8.30 -20.72
C LEU A 79 -12.09 -7.22 -21.43
N PRO A 80 -12.66 -6.55 -22.45
CA PRO A 80 -12.02 -5.40 -23.08
C PRO A 80 -11.69 -4.29 -22.07
N GLY A 81 -10.57 -3.61 -22.31
CA GLY A 81 -10.09 -2.49 -21.49
C GLY A 81 -9.31 -2.92 -20.24
N ASN A 82 -8.53 -4.01 -20.32
CA ASN A 82 -7.72 -4.53 -19.22
C ASN A 82 -8.54 -4.83 -17.95
N ARG A 83 -9.71 -5.45 -18.12
CA ARG A 83 -10.59 -5.83 -17.03
C ARG A 83 -10.71 -7.34 -16.94
N VAL A 84 -10.88 -7.83 -15.72
CA VAL A 84 -11.16 -9.24 -15.43
C VAL A 84 -12.43 -9.28 -14.60
N ARG A 85 -13.33 -10.21 -14.95
CA ARG A 85 -14.50 -10.54 -14.13
C ARG A 85 -14.30 -11.94 -13.56
N VAL A 86 -14.61 -12.09 -12.28
CA VAL A 86 -14.86 -13.37 -11.64
C VAL A 86 -16.32 -13.35 -11.21
N ALA A 87 -17.10 -14.36 -11.59
CA ALA A 87 -18.50 -14.51 -11.22
C ALA A 87 -18.73 -15.93 -10.69
N ASP A 88 -19.51 -16.06 -9.63
CA ASP A 88 -19.93 -17.34 -9.07
C ASP A 88 -21.44 -17.35 -8.83
N ASN A 89 -21.98 -18.55 -8.57
CA ASN A 89 -23.37 -18.76 -8.17
C ASN A 89 -23.51 -19.14 -6.68
N GLY A 90 -22.59 -18.67 -5.83
CA GLY A 90 -22.62 -18.90 -4.39
C GLY A 90 -23.73 -18.11 -3.68
N ARG A 91 -23.63 -17.99 -2.36
CA ARG A 91 -24.65 -17.28 -1.54
C ARG A 91 -24.67 -15.77 -1.79
N GLY A 92 -23.57 -15.22 -2.28
CA GLY A 92 -23.34 -13.79 -2.42
C GLY A 92 -22.83 -13.12 -1.13
N ILE A 93 -22.22 -11.96 -1.29
CA ILE A 93 -21.73 -11.14 -0.18
C ILE A 93 -22.94 -10.59 0.61
N PRO A 94 -22.96 -10.64 1.96
CA PRO A 94 -24.02 -10.05 2.77
C PRO A 94 -24.18 -8.55 2.50
N VAL A 95 -25.43 -8.09 2.34
CA VAL A 95 -25.75 -6.69 1.99
C VAL A 95 -26.51 -5.94 3.08
N ASP A 96 -26.75 -6.57 4.22
CA ASP A 96 -27.43 -5.92 5.36
C ASP A 96 -26.55 -4.84 6.00
N THR A 97 -27.18 -3.88 6.68
CA THR A 97 -26.45 -2.79 7.38
C THR A 97 -25.68 -3.35 8.57
N HIS A 98 -24.39 -3.01 8.65
CA HIS A 98 -23.47 -3.42 9.71
C HIS A 98 -23.62 -2.56 10.97
#